data_AF-A0A8J5UVP3-F1
#
_entry.id   AF-A0A8J5UVP3-F1
#
_cell.length_a   1.000
_cell.length_b   1.000
_cell.length_c   1.000
_cell.angle_alpha   90.00
_cell.angle_beta   90.00
_cell.angle_gamma   90.00
#
_symmetry.space_group_name_H-M   'P 1'
#
loop_
_entity.id
_entity.type
_entity.pdbx_description
1 polymer ?
#
loop_
_entity_poly.entity_id
_entity_poly.type
_entity_poly.pdbx_seq_one_letter_code
_entity_poly.pdbx_strand_id
1 'polypeptide(L)'
;MNAKCSRTQKCVCSSTYFPLNSTRCVSLLGGFCWDKSDCPAPNFECIDEKCQCTVGFLPLTSSYCIDGTEKVFDNERLYFKGLKIVFLENLTLLCNHRTILAPAVRNTTLLAKYLGSYCIDKTYCDIAYSDCIDHKCQCEPNFASSSNKCVPPPLGHRCKDNLDCKYIMNSKCSADKFCTCAFKHFGFSKYQCIPSLGGYCTKDNDCTVYASQCIDNQCRCKANFTAVSGNQCKLNFSLVRCNVTLDCGEHWYSTCSVNKRCICHENSFM
;
A
#
# COMPACT_ATOMS: atom_id res chain seq x y z
N MET A 1 32.68 4.71 28.08
CA MET A 1 31.55 3.80 28.35
C MET A 1 30.52 4.00 27.26
N ASN A 2 30.37 3.02 26.37
CA ASN A 2 29.64 3.17 25.10
C ASN A 2 28.13 2.87 25.24
N ALA A 3 27.74 2.35 26.41
CA ALA A 3 26.36 2.11 26.81
C ALA A 3 26.20 2.32 28.33
N LYS A 4 24.98 2.63 28.76
CA LYS A 4 24.53 2.61 30.16
C LYS A 4 23.27 1.77 30.26
N CYS A 5 23.11 1.02 31.34
CA CYS A 5 21.90 0.22 31.54
C CYS A 5 20.77 1.12 32.07
N SER A 6 19.62 1.11 31.41
CA SER A 6 18.40 1.79 31.87
C SER A 6 17.81 1.06 33.09
N ARG A 7 16.97 1.76 33.87
CA ARG A 7 16.22 1.19 35.01
C ARG A 7 15.31 0.01 34.62
N THR A 8 15.00 -0.11 33.33
CA THR A 8 14.21 -1.21 32.75
C THR A 8 15.08 -2.33 32.14
N GLN A 9 16.36 -2.42 32.53
CA GLN A 9 17.33 -3.41 32.02
C GLN A 9 17.59 -3.36 30.51
N LYS A 10 17.40 -2.20 29.88
CA LYS A 10 17.70 -1.97 28.46
C LYS A 10 19.03 -1.21 28.28
N CYS A 11 19.88 -1.63 27.34
CA CYS A 11 21.06 -0.86 26.97
C CYS A 11 20.68 0.48 26.33
N VAL A 12 21.16 1.58 26.90
CA VAL A 12 21.04 2.94 26.36
C VAL A 12 22.42 3.34 25.85
N CYS A 13 22.54 3.50 24.55
CA CYS A 13 23.81 3.85 23.91
C CYS A 13 24.12 5.35 24.08
N SER A 14 25.42 5.69 24.07
CA SER A 14 25.87 7.08 24.06
C SER A 14 25.46 7.78 22.75
N SER A 15 25.50 9.12 22.68
CA SER A 15 24.99 9.90 21.54
C SER A 15 25.63 9.60 20.17
N THR A 16 26.79 8.95 20.15
CA THR A 16 27.50 8.50 18.93
C THR A 16 27.34 7.01 18.64
N TYR A 17 26.46 6.33 19.38
CA TYR A 17 26.22 4.90 19.32
C TYR A 17 24.72 4.61 19.25
N PHE A 18 24.33 3.59 18.51
CA PHE A 18 22.94 3.16 18.33
C PHE A 18 22.75 1.73 18.85
N PRO A 19 21.64 1.39 19.53
CA PRO A 19 21.40 0.03 19.98
C PRO A 19 21.04 -0.87 18.80
N LEU A 20 21.95 -1.76 18.41
CA LEU A 20 21.68 -2.79 17.39
C LEU A 20 20.71 -3.85 17.92
N ASN A 21 20.83 -4.19 19.20
CA ASN A 21 19.94 -5.10 19.90
C ASN A 21 19.92 -4.78 21.40
N SER A 22 19.28 -5.62 22.21
CA SER A 22 19.17 -5.41 23.67
C SER A 22 20.50 -5.42 24.41
N THR A 23 21.58 -5.92 23.81
CA THR A 23 22.90 -6.08 24.44
C THR A 23 24.04 -5.34 23.74
N ARG A 24 23.87 -4.90 22.49
CA ARG A 24 24.93 -4.33 21.66
C ARG A 24 24.59 -2.94 21.16
N CYS A 25 25.52 -2.02 21.38
CA CYS A 25 25.56 -0.71 20.74
C CYS A 25 26.57 -0.74 19.59
N VAL A 26 26.23 -0.12 18.48
CA VAL A 26 27.06 0.01 17.28
C VAL A 26 27.32 1.47 16.96
N SER A 27 28.41 1.75 16.27
CA SER A 27 28.89 3.11 16.10
C SER A 27 28.23 3.80 14.91
N LEU A 28 27.77 5.02 15.15
CA LEU A 28 27.36 5.96 14.11
C LEU A 28 28.60 6.64 13.52
N LEU A 29 28.41 7.46 12.49
CA LEU A 29 29.48 8.21 11.83
C LEU A 29 30.21 9.10 12.85
N GLY A 30 31.54 8.97 12.91
CA GLY A 30 32.40 9.59 13.92
C GLY A 30 32.44 8.87 15.28
N GLY A 31 31.62 7.83 15.47
CA GLY A 31 31.69 6.93 16.63
C GLY A 31 32.89 5.98 16.54
N PHE A 32 33.40 5.54 17.69
CA PHE A 32 34.62 4.75 17.75
C PHE A 32 34.38 3.29 17.36
N CYS A 33 35.28 2.70 16.57
CA CYS A 33 35.18 1.33 16.06
C CYS A 33 36.53 0.62 16.14
N TRP A 34 36.51 -0.71 16.16
CA TRP A 34 37.70 -1.55 16.05
C TRP A 34 37.86 -2.12 14.64
N ASP A 35 36.74 -2.50 14.02
CA ASP A 35 36.69 -3.05 12.68
C ASP A 35 35.39 -2.68 11.96
N LYS A 36 35.25 -3.13 10.71
CA LYS A 36 34.08 -2.86 9.86
C LYS A 36 32.76 -3.33 10.48
N SER A 37 32.75 -4.38 11.29
CA SER A 37 31.53 -4.92 11.91
C SER A 37 30.92 -3.99 12.97
N ASP A 38 31.70 -3.03 13.48
CA ASP A 38 31.21 -2.00 14.41
C ASP A 38 30.49 -0.85 13.70
N CYS A 39 30.61 -0.77 12.37
CA CYS A 39 29.98 0.24 11.52
C CYS A 39 28.86 -0.41 10.66
N PRO A 40 27.63 -0.49 11.16
CA PRO A 40 26.56 -1.30 10.57
C PRO A 40 25.94 -0.68 9.32
N ALA A 41 26.13 0.63 9.13
CA ALA A 41 25.54 1.36 8.01
C ALA A 41 26.28 1.04 6.70
N PRO A 42 25.56 0.95 5.57
CA PRO A 42 26.18 0.69 4.27
C PRO A 42 27.15 1.83 3.91
N ASN A 43 28.26 1.44 3.28
CA ASN A 43 29.36 2.35 2.90
C ASN A 43 30.04 3.04 4.09
N PHE A 44 29.95 2.44 5.27
CA PHE A 44 30.78 2.81 6.41
C PHE A 44 31.97 1.87 6.50
N GLU A 45 33.09 2.43 6.93
CA GLU A 45 34.32 1.71 7.17
C GLU A 45 34.97 2.24 8.46
N CYS A 46 35.66 1.36 9.18
CA CYS A 46 36.41 1.77 10.35
C CYS A 46 37.76 2.34 9.91
N ILE A 47 37.88 3.67 9.93
CA ILE A 47 39.08 4.39 9.51
C ILE A 47 39.54 5.24 10.69
N ASP A 48 40.80 5.09 11.09
CA ASP A 48 41.39 5.76 12.26
C ASP A 48 40.54 5.59 13.53
N GLU A 49 40.14 4.34 13.80
CA GLU A 49 39.31 3.95 14.94
C GLU A 49 37.94 4.66 15.00
N LYS A 50 37.47 5.21 13.88
CA LYS A 50 36.15 5.85 13.77
C LYS A 50 35.37 5.36 12.56
N CYS A 51 34.07 5.23 12.70
CA CYS A 51 33.22 4.93 11.56
C CYS A 51 33.17 6.14 10.64
N GLN A 52 33.66 5.97 9.41
CA GLN A 52 33.72 7.00 8.38
C GLN A 52 33.11 6.46 7.09
N CYS A 53 32.77 7.35 6.16
CA CYS A 53 32.34 6.92 4.83
C CYS A 53 33.52 6.29 4.07
N THR A 54 33.24 5.20 3.36
CA THR A 54 34.19 4.62 2.42
C THR A 54 34.62 5.64 1.36
N VAL A 55 35.85 5.54 0.87
CA VAL A 55 36.41 6.42 -0.16
C VAL A 55 35.44 6.53 -1.36
N GLY A 56 35.16 7.76 -1.78
CA GLY A 56 34.18 8.04 -2.83
C GLY A 56 32.79 8.42 -2.32
N PHE A 57 32.48 8.14 -1.04
CA PHE A 57 31.21 8.52 -0.42
C PHE A 57 31.38 9.70 0.53
N LEU A 58 30.35 10.55 0.63
CA LEU A 58 30.30 11.70 1.52
C LEU A 58 29.32 11.50 2.69
N PRO A 59 29.65 11.99 3.89
CA PRO A 59 28.75 11.92 5.04
C PRO A 59 27.56 12.85 4.80
N LEU A 60 26.36 12.28 4.70
CA LEU A 60 25.12 13.05 4.62
C LEU A 60 24.47 13.18 6.01
N THR A 61 24.49 12.10 6.79
CA THR A 61 23.97 12.06 8.16
C THR A 61 24.86 11.20 9.06
N SER A 62 24.54 11.13 10.35
CA SER A 62 25.24 10.26 11.31
C SER A 62 25.11 8.75 11.00
N SER A 63 24.22 8.33 10.11
CA SER A 63 24.03 6.91 9.78
C SER A 63 23.98 6.64 8.27
N TYR A 64 24.36 7.60 7.44
CA TYR A 64 24.24 7.47 5.99
C TYR A 64 25.30 8.25 5.22
N CYS A 65 25.90 7.57 4.24
CA CYS A 65 26.86 8.11 3.30
C CYS A 65 26.28 8.07 1.88
N ILE A 66 26.48 9.13 1.10
CA ILE A 66 26.01 9.26 -0.29
C ILE A 66 27.18 9.18 -1.26
N ASP A 67 26.98 8.62 -2.45
CA ASP A 67 28.01 8.57 -3.49
C ASP A 67 28.42 10.00 -3.89
N GLY A 68 29.70 10.33 -3.70
CA GLY A 68 30.29 11.62 -3.97
C GLY A 68 30.66 11.85 -5.44
N THR A 69 30.45 10.86 -6.32
CA THR A 69 30.64 10.99 -7.77
C THR A 69 29.43 11.62 -8.48
N GLU A 70 28.27 11.70 -7.82
CA GLU A 70 27.05 12.35 -8.33
C GLU A 70 26.92 13.82 -7.92
N LYS A 71 28.03 14.56 -7.86
CA LYS A 71 28.02 16.00 -7.56
C LYS A 71 27.67 16.79 -8.81
N VAL A 72 26.53 17.48 -8.79
CA VAL A 72 26.25 18.56 -9.75
C VAL A 72 26.38 19.89 -9.01
N PHE A 73 27.36 20.70 -9.42
CA PHE A 73 27.51 22.07 -8.97
C PHE A 73 26.73 22.99 -9.92
N ASP A 74 25.75 23.70 -9.40
CA ASP A 74 25.07 24.77 -10.13
C ASP A 74 24.77 25.94 -9.16
N ASN A 75 25.15 27.15 -9.54
CA ASN A 75 24.95 28.40 -8.78
C ASN A 75 25.22 28.29 -7.27
N GLU A 76 26.44 27.89 -6.89
CA GLU A 76 26.91 27.76 -5.49
C GLU A 76 26.10 26.78 -4.61
N ARG A 77 25.25 25.95 -5.22
CA ARG A 77 24.45 24.93 -4.55
C ARG A 77 24.90 23.54 -4.97
N LEU A 78 25.04 22.65 -3.99
CA LEU A 78 25.38 21.25 -4.20
C LEU A 78 24.09 20.46 -4.45
N TYR A 79 23.93 19.90 -5.65
CA TYR A 79 22.82 19.02 -5.98
C TYR A 79 23.32 17.58 -6.07
N PHE A 80 22.59 16.65 -5.43
CA PHE A 80 22.75 15.21 -5.64
C PHE A 80 21.66 14.74 -6.60
N LYS A 81 22.03 14.04 -7.66
CA LYS A 81 21.09 13.60 -8.70
C LYS A 81 20.05 12.65 -8.07
N GLY A 82 18.76 13.00 -8.14
CA GLY A 82 17.67 12.20 -7.57
C GLY A 82 17.17 12.62 -6.16
N LEU A 83 17.81 13.59 -5.51
CA LEU A 83 17.33 14.20 -4.26
C LEU A 83 16.84 15.64 -4.50
N LYS A 84 15.54 15.88 -4.36
CA LYS A 84 15.01 17.22 -4.14
C LYS A 84 15.18 17.55 -2.66
N ILE A 85 16.32 18.12 -2.29
CA ILE A 85 16.55 18.63 -0.93
C ILE A 85 15.70 19.89 -0.78
N VAL A 86 14.61 19.81 -0.03
CA VAL A 86 13.85 20.99 0.39
C VAL A 86 14.60 21.58 1.58
N PHE A 87 15.39 22.62 1.34
CA PHE A 87 15.93 23.43 2.42
C PHE A 87 14.78 24.25 3.00
N LEU A 88 14.45 24.04 4.28
CA LEU A 88 13.74 25.05 5.06
C LEU A 88 14.72 26.21 5.28
N GLU A 89 14.24 27.41 5.01
CA GLU A 89 15.04 28.61 4.76
C GLU A 89 15.97 29.04 5.91
N ASN A 90 17.07 29.69 5.50
CA ASN A 90 18.05 30.47 6.27
C ASN A 90 19.10 29.71 7.11
N LEU A 91 20.17 29.27 6.44
CA LEU A 91 21.51 29.35 7.02
C LEU A 91 22.54 29.73 5.94
N THR A 92 23.08 30.93 6.06
CA THR A 92 24.21 31.44 5.30
C THR A 92 25.47 30.64 5.65
N LEU A 93 26.11 30.05 4.63
CA LEU A 93 27.41 29.39 4.74
C LEU A 93 28.51 30.45 4.79
N LEU A 94 29.10 30.66 5.97
CA LEU A 94 30.40 31.31 6.09
C LEU A 94 31.49 30.26 5.88
N CYS A 95 32.02 30.19 4.66
CA CYS A 95 33.22 29.42 4.35
C CYS A 95 34.46 30.20 4.80
N ASN A 96 35.25 29.65 5.72
CA ASN A 96 36.66 30.02 5.84
C ASN A 96 37.54 28.77 5.93
N HIS A 97 38.35 28.61 4.88
CA HIS A 97 39.53 27.75 4.68
C HIS A 97 39.56 26.33 5.34
N ARG A 98 39.42 25.31 4.46
CA ARG A 98 39.90 23.92 4.58
C ARG A 98 39.22 22.91 5.52
N THR A 99 37.98 23.12 5.94
CA THR A 99 37.16 22.00 6.44
C THR A 99 35.71 22.21 6.05
N ILE A 100 35.16 21.29 5.26
CA ILE A 100 33.71 21.22 5.05
C ILE A 100 33.14 20.62 6.35
N LEU A 101 32.87 21.46 7.33
CA LEU A 101 31.90 21.13 8.37
C LEU A 101 30.53 21.16 7.69
N ALA A 102 30.07 19.99 7.23
CA ALA A 102 28.69 19.84 6.81
C ALA A 102 27.79 20.33 7.95
N PRO A 103 26.84 21.24 7.69
CA PRO A 103 25.97 21.75 8.74
C PRO A 103 25.29 20.56 9.40
N ALA A 104 25.36 20.50 10.72
CA ALA A 104 24.66 19.51 11.52
C ALA A 104 23.15 19.69 11.26
N VAL A 105 22.61 18.88 10.36
CA VAL A 105 21.17 18.84 10.08
C VAL A 105 20.52 18.15 11.27
N ARG A 106 20.13 18.93 12.28
CA ARG A 106 19.29 18.47 13.37
C ARG A 106 17.86 18.37 12.83
N ASN A 107 17.36 17.14 12.68
CA ASN A 107 16.01 16.76 12.26
C ASN A 107 15.64 16.99 10.78
N THR A 108 16.32 16.31 9.87
CA THR A 108 15.65 15.84 8.65
C THR A 108 15.43 14.33 8.77
N THR A 109 14.20 13.90 8.98
CA THR A 109 13.83 12.48 8.85
C THR A 109 13.95 12.13 7.37
N LEU A 110 15.06 11.53 6.97
CA LEU A 110 15.29 11.16 5.58
C LEU A 110 14.34 10.01 5.23
N LEU A 111 13.34 10.32 4.42
CA LEU A 111 12.35 9.36 3.94
C LEU A 111 12.97 8.45 2.87
N ALA A 112 13.10 7.17 3.19
CA ALA A 112 13.47 6.09 2.31
C ALA A 112 12.37 5.82 1.27
N LYS A 113 12.70 6.08 0.01
CA LYS A 113 11.80 5.90 -1.14
C LYS A 113 11.92 4.53 -1.80
N TYR A 114 12.85 3.69 -1.35
CA TYR A 114 13.13 2.38 -1.95
C TYR A 114 13.04 1.24 -0.94
N LEU A 115 12.41 0.12 -1.33
CA LEU A 115 12.40 -1.11 -0.57
C LEU A 115 13.83 -1.64 -0.39
N GLY A 116 14.11 -2.21 0.77
CA GLY A 116 15.46 -2.63 1.17
C GLY A 116 16.33 -1.51 1.74
N SER A 117 15.90 -0.24 1.67
CA SER A 117 16.60 0.89 2.28
C SER A 117 16.61 0.77 3.79
N TYR A 118 17.67 1.25 4.43
CA TYR A 118 17.78 1.24 5.88
C TYR A 118 16.69 2.09 6.54
N CYS A 119 16.13 1.59 7.64
CA CYS A 119 15.14 2.30 8.44
C CYS A 119 15.33 2.02 9.93
N ILE A 120 14.81 2.93 10.76
CA ILE A 120 14.77 2.80 12.22
C ILE A 120 13.36 2.43 12.66
N ASP A 121 12.36 3.09 12.08
CA ASP A 121 10.95 2.81 12.27
C ASP A 121 10.18 3.10 10.98
N LYS A 122 8.87 2.86 10.99
CA LYS A 122 7.99 3.06 9.84
C LYS A 122 8.03 4.49 9.28
N THR A 123 8.30 5.51 10.09
CA THR A 123 8.31 6.92 9.63
C THR A 123 9.43 7.19 8.63
N TYR A 124 10.42 6.31 8.53
CA TYR A 124 11.47 6.40 7.54
C TYR A 124 11.01 5.86 6.18
N CYS A 125 9.98 5.02 6.09
CA CYS A 125 9.61 4.39 4.84
C CYS A 125 8.50 5.18 4.12
N ASP A 126 8.87 5.91 3.07
CA ASP A 126 7.95 6.68 2.20
C ASP A 126 7.47 5.83 1.02
N ILE A 127 7.02 4.62 1.36
CA ILE A 127 6.43 3.66 0.43
C ILE A 127 5.12 3.18 1.07
N ALA A 128 4.01 3.33 0.35
CA ALA A 128 2.72 2.90 0.86
C ALA A 128 2.73 1.40 1.21
N TYR A 129 2.13 1.06 2.36
CA TYR A 129 2.06 -0.31 2.88
C TYR A 129 3.43 -0.96 3.11
N SER A 130 4.44 -0.14 3.42
CA SER A 130 5.73 -0.61 3.91
C SER A 130 5.87 -0.37 5.41
N ASP A 131 6.74 -1.17 6.03
CA ASP A 131 7.12 -1.09 7.43
C ASP A 131 8.63 -1.30 7.56
N CYS A 132 9.17 -0.90 8.71
CA CYS A 132 10.57 -1.12 9.03
C CYS A 132 10.76 -2.50 9.66
N ILE A 133 11.14 -3.47 8.83
CA ILE A 133 11.33 -4.87 9.23
C ILE A 133 12.81 -5.20 9.10
N ASP A 134 13.43 -5.64 10.19
CA ASP A 134 14.86 -6.00 10.21
C ASP A 134 15.77 -4.88 9.67
N HIS A 135 15.48 -3.65 10.14
CA HIS A 135 16.15 -2.42 9.74
C HIS A 135 16.10 -2.09 8.24
N LYS A 136 15.17 -2.69 7.50
CA LYS A 136 14.94 -2.41 6.09
C LYS A 136 13.48 -2.07 5.83
N CYS A 137 13.23 -1.10 4.97
CA CYS A 137 11.89 -0.84 4.47
C CYS A 137 11.44 -2.04 3.64
N GLN A 138 10.47 -2.78 4.16
CA GLN A 138 9.91 -3.96 3.54
C GLN A 138 8.39 -3.82 3.48
N CYS A 139 7.74 -4.62 2.65
CA CYS A 139 6.28 -4.60 2.61
C CYS A 139 5.69 -5.12 3.93
N GLU A 140 4.58 -4.52 4.34
CA GLU A 140 3.78 -5.03 5.46
C GLU A 140 3.46 -6.53 5.25
N PRO A 141 3.26 -7.31 6.32
CA PRO A 141 2.89 -8.71 6.19
C PRO A 141 1.73 -8.92 5.20
N ASN A 142 1.86 -9.93 4.34
CA ASN A 142 0.92 -10.29 3.25
C ASN A 142 0.92 -9.36 2.02
N PHE A 143 1.69 -8.28 2.01
CA PHE A 143 1.89 -7.48 0.79
C PHE A 143 3.06 -8.02 -0.03
N ALA A 144 2.88 -8.10 -1.34
CA ALA A 144 3.95 -8.50 -2.23
C ALA A 144 4.74 -7.28 -2.70
N SER A 145 6.06 -7.43 -2.80
CA SER A 145 6.94 -6.43 -3.42
C SER A 145 6.86 -6.55 -4.94
N SER A 146 6.54 -5.45 -5.61
CA SER A 146 6.52 -5.37 -7.08
C SER A 146 7.01 -3.99 -7.51
N SER A 147 8.12 -3.94 -8.25
CA SER A 147 8.69 -2.71 -8.82
C SER A 147 8.78 -1.56 -7.81
N ASN A 148 9.37 -1.83 -6.63
CA ASN A 148 9.53 -0.88 -5.54
C ASN A 148 8.21 -0.37 -4.90
N LYS A 149 7.12 -1.14 -5.05
CA LYS A 149 5.83 -0.86 -4.41
C LYS A 149 5.34 -2.11 -3.68
N CYS A 150 4.55 -1.88 -2.65
CA CYS A 150 3.87 -2.96 -1.94
C CYS A 150 2.45 -3.07 -2.49
N VAL A 151 2.14 -4.22 -3.10
CA VAL A 151 0.82 -4.51 -3.65
C VAL A 151 0.01 -5.33 -2.65
N PRO A 152 -1.27 -5.00 -2.44
CA PRO A 152 -2.11 -5.73 -1.50
C PRO A 152 -2.32 -7.19 -1.94
N PRO A 153 -2.58 -8.10 -1.00
CA PRO A 153 -2.90 -9.48 -1.33
C PRO A 153 -4.22 -9.55 -2.13
N PRO A 154 -4.30 -10.37 -3.20
CA PRO A 154 -5.53 -10.55 -3.95
C PRO A 154 -6.52 -11.48 -3.22
N LEU A 155 -7.78 -11.50 -3.68
CA LEU A 155 -8.75 -12.54 -3.32
C LEU A 155 -8.15 -13.93 -3.55
N GLY A 156 -8.45 -14.87 -2.63
CA GLY A 156 -7.88 -16.20 -2.61
C GLY A 156 -6.49 -16.30 -1.97
N HIS A 157 -5.93 -15.20 -1.45
CA HIS A 157 -4.72 -15.28 -0.63
C HIS A 157 -5.01 -15.87 0.76
N ARG A 158 -4.01 -16.52 1.38
CA ARG A 158 -4.15 -17.07 2.73
C ARG A 158 -4.34 -15.96 3.77
N CYS A 159 -5.15 -16.25 4.79
CA CYS A 159 -5.41 -15.35 5.92
C CYS A 159 -5.49 -16.14 7.23
N LYS A 160 -5.14 -15.50 8.33
CA LYS A 160 -5.35 -15.99 9.69
C LYS A 160 -6.71 -15.54 10.21
N ASP A 161 -7.01 -14.26 10.00
CA ASP A 161 -8.24 -13.59 10.41
C ASP A 161 -8.69 -12.49 9.41
N ASN A 162 -9.78 -11.78 9.72
CA ASN A 162 -10.37 -10.77 8.85
C ASN A 162 -9.48 -9.53 8.63
N LEU A 163 -8.53 -9.24 9.53
CA LEU A 163 -7.63 -8.09 9.40
C LEU A 163 -6.66 -8.28 8.23
N ASP A 164 -6.29 -9.53 7.92
CA ASP A 164 -5.45 -9.83 6.75
C ASP A 164 -6.16 -9.49 5.42
N CYS A 165 -7.49 -9.52 5.40
CA CYS A 165 -8.30 -9.23 4.22
C CYS A 165 -8.80 -7.78 4.18
N LYS A 166 -8.49 -6.94 5.18
CA LYS A 166 -9.07 -5.59 5.32
C LYS A 166 -8.82 -4.65 4.13
N TYR A 167 -7.78 -4.93 3.36
CA TYR A 167 -7.40 -4.15 2.18
C TYR A 167 -8.20 -4.52 0.91
N ILE A 168 -8.97 -5.61 0.96
CA ILE A 168 -9.95 -5.96 -0.07
C ILE A 168 -11.32 -5.55 0.48
N MET A 169 -11.88 -4.49 -0.09
CA MET A 169 -13.18 -3.95 0.36
C MET A 169 -14.27 -5.02 0.29
N ASN A 170 -15.10 -5.10 1.35
CA ASN A 170 -16.18 -6.08 1.50
C ASN A 170 -15.72 -7.55 1.43
N SER A 171 -14.53 -7.85 1.94
CA SER A 171 -14.01 -9.22 2.04
C SER A 171 -13.92 -9.70 3.49
N LYS A 172 -13.72 -11.00 3.67
CA LYS A 172 -13.52 -11.67 4.95
C LYS A 172 -12.58 -12.87 4.80
N CYS A 173 -11.99 -13.30 5.90
CA CYS A 173 -11.27 -14.56 5.96
C CYS A 173 -12.27 -15.72 6.06
N SER A 174 -12.17 -16.68 5.14
CA SER A 174 -13.02 -17.86 5.13
C SER A 174 -12.59 -18.87 6.21
N ALA A 175 -13.45 -19.87 6.47
CA ALA A 175 -13.09 -21.00 7.34
C ALA A 175 -11.87 -21.77 6.79
N ASP A 176 -11.74 -21.83 5.47
CA ASP A 176 -10.62 -22.46 4.75
C ASP A 176 -9.33 -21.63 4.77
N LYS A 177 -9.31 -20.51 5.51
CA LYS A 177 -8.16 -19.61 5.65
C LYS A 177 -7.75 -18.91 4.36
N PHE A 178 -8.74 -18.50 3.55
CA PHE A 178 -8.54 -17.66 2.37
C PHE A 178 -9.40 -16.39 2.38
N CYS A 179 -8.86 -15.28 1.86
CA CYS A 179 -9.65 -14.07 1.69
C CYS A 179 -10.71 -14.27 0.59
N THR A 180 -11.97 -14.11 0.97
CA THR A 180 -13.15 -14.29 0.10
C THR A 180 -14.09 -13.10 0.25
N CYS A 181 -15.03 -12.91 -0.68
CA CYS A 181 -16.02 -11.86 -0.51
C CYS A 181 -16.93 -12.14 0.69
N ALA A 182 -17.31 -11.06 1.38
CA ALA A 182 -18.26 -11.12 2.48
C ALA A 182 -19.65 -11.56 2.00
N PHE A 183 -20.55 -11.83 2.94
CA PHE A 183 -21.91 -12.28 2.62
C PHE A 183 -22.60 -11.29 1.66
N LYS A 184 -23.33 -11.81 0.66
CA LYS A 184 -23.99 -11.03 -0.39
C LYS A 184 -23.06 -10.10 -1.19
N HIS A 185 -21.82 -10.52 -1.37
CA HIS A 185 -20.88 -9.88 -2.27
C HIS A 185 -20.21 -10.93 -3.15
N PHE A 186 -19.77 -10.54 -4.34
CA PHE A 186 -19.00 -11.40 -5.24
C PHE A 186 -17.78 -10.68 -5.80
N GLY A 187 -16.79 -11.45 -6.24
CA GLY A 187 -15.54 -10.92 -6.77
C GLY A 187 -15.77 -10.29 -8.14
N PHE A 188 -15.66 -8.97 -8.21
CA PHE A 188 -15.63 -8.25 -9.49
C PHE A 188 -14.24 -8.29 -10.11
N SER A 189 -13.22 -8.15 -9.26
CA SER A 189 -11.81 -8.20 -9.61
C SER A 189 -11.04 -8.89 -8.50
N LYS A 190 -9.72 -9.07 -8.68
CA LYS A 190 -8.84 -9.65 -7.65
C LYS A 190 -8.77 -8.80 -6.37
N TYR A 191 -9.19 -7.53 -6.40
CA TYR A 191 -9.07 -6.59 -5.29
C TYR A 191 -10.40 -5.93 -4.90
N GLN A 192 -11.53 -6.40 -5.44
CA GLN A 192 -12.81 -5.76 -5.20
C GLN A 192 -13.96 -6.77 -5.12
N CYS A 193 -14.70 -6.69 -4.01
CA CYS A 193 -15.97 -7.37 -3.82
C CYS A 193 -17.12 -6.35 -3.94
N ILE A 194 -18.07 -6.65 -4.82
CA ILE A 194 -19.23 -5.81 -5.11
C ILE A 194 -20.50 -6.47 -4.56
N PRO A 195 -21.51 -5.68 -4.16
CA PRO A 195 -22.78 -6.22 -3.69
C PRO A 195 -23.46 -7.10 -4.75
N SER A 196 -23.91 -8.29 -4.33
CA SER A 196 -24.84 -9.10 -5.11
C SER A 196 -26.26 -8.54 -4.97
N LEU A 197 -27.23 -9.12 -5.70
CA LEU A 197 -28.64 -8.86 -5.43
C LEU A 197 -28.98 -9.18 -3.97
N GLY A 198 -29.77 -8.30 -3.36
CA GLY A 198 -30.07 -8.28 -1.92
C GLY A 198 -28.93 -7.79 -1.02
N GLY A 199 -27.76 -7.48 -1.58
CA GLY A 199 -26.62 -6.85 -0.89
C GLY A 199 -26.86 -5.36 -0.65
N TYR A 200 -26.16 -4.80 0.35
CA TYR A 200 -26.34 -3.41 0.77
C TYR A 200 -25.86 -2.42 -0.30
N CYS A 201 -26.61 -1.33 -0.48
CA CYS A 201 -26.27 -0.22 -1.37
C CYS A 201 -26.76 1.11 -0.79
N THR A 202 -26.15 2.20 -1.26
CA THR A 202 -26.56 3.58 -0.94
C THR A 202 -27.09 4.32 -2.16
N LYS A 203 -26.60 3.98 -3.35
CA LYS A 203 -27.01 4.56 -4.63
C LYS A 203 -27.02 3.48 -5.72
N ASP A 204 -27.73 3.73 -6.81
CA ASP A 204 -27.87 2.77 -7.91
C ASP A 204 -26.53 2.30 -8.48
N ASN A 205 -25.53 3.19 -8.54
CA ASN A 205 -24.19 2.86 -9.04
C ASN A 205 -23.41 1.89 -8.14
N ASP A 206 -23.84 1.66 -6.90
CA ASP A 206 -23.24 0.61 -6.05
C ASP A 206 -23.66 -0.79 -6.53
N CYS A 207 -24.79 -0.88 -7.25
CA CYS A 207 -25.33 -2.11 -7.80
C CYS A 207 -24.82 -2.31 -9.24
N THR A 208 -23.72 -3.03 -9.36
CA THR A 208 -23.04 -3.26 -10.65
C THR A 208 -23.64 -4.41 -11.45
N VAL A 209 -24.62 -5.14 -10.90
CA VAL A 209 -25.37 -6.16 -11.64
C VAL A 209 -26.20 -5.47 -12.72
N TYR A 210 -26.12 -5.97 -13.96
CA TYR A 210 -26.88 -5.41 -15.07
C TYR A 210 -28.39 -5.38 -14.76
N ALA A 211 -29.04 -4.27 -15.10
CA ALA A 211 -30.45 -4.01 -14.81
C ALA A 211 -30.83 -4.14 -13.32
N SER A 212 -29.91 -3.81 -12.41
CA SER A 212 -30.19 -3.63 -10.99
C SER A 212 -30.14 -2.15 -10.57
N GLN A 213 -30.78 -1.82 -9.45
CA GLN A 213 -30.82 -0.50 -8.84
C GLN A 213 -30.91 -0.64 -7.31
N CYS A 214 -30.65 0.44 -6.59
CA CYS A 214 -30.69 0.44 -5.14
C CYS A 214 -32.11 0.76 -4.65
N ILE A 215 -32.77 -0.22 -4.03
CA ILE A 215 -34.13 -0.07 -3.48
C ILE A 215 -34.10 -0.53 -2.03
N ASP A 216 -34.56 0.31 -1.11
CA ASP A 216 -34.55 0.02 0.34
C ASP A 216 -33.17 -0.38 0.86
N ASN A 217 -32.12 0.32 0.41
CA ASN A 217 -30.71 0.01 0.68
C ASN A 217 -30.25 -1.39 0.26
N GLN A 218 -30.95 -2.02 -0.70
CA GLN A 218 -30.56 -3.31 -1.26
C GLN A 218 -30.55 -3.29 -2.78
N CYS A 219 -29.57 -3.97 -3.38
CA CYS A 219 -29.54 -4.14 -4.82
C CYS A 219 -30.67 -5.04 -5.27
N ARG A 220 -31.59 -4.52 -6.09
CA ARG A 220 -32.73 -5.26 -6.66
C ARG A 220 -32.79 -5.06 -8.16
N CYS A 221 -33.42 -5.98 -8.86
CA CYS A 221 -33.66 -5.80 -10.29
C CYS A 221 -34.58 -4.58 -10.53
N LYS A 222 -34.30 -3.85 -11.61
CA LYS A 222 -35.12 -2.74 -12.08
C LYS A 222 -36.52 -3.23 -12.46
N ALA A 223 -37.47 -2.30 -12.60
CA ALA A 223 -38.80 -2.61 -13.08
C ALA A 223 -38.74 -3.43 -14.40
N ASN A 224 -39.61 -4.43 -14.52
CA ASN A 224 -39.66 -5.42 -15.60
C ASN A 224 -38.54 -6.46 -15.62
N PHE A 225 -37.60 -6.45 -14.67
CA PHE A 225 -36.59 -7.50 -14.55
C PHE A 225 -36.82 -8.36 -13.30
N THR A 226 -36.52 -9.65 -13.40
CA THR A 226 -36.56 -10.60 -12.28
C THR A 226 -35.18 -11.21 -12.03
N ALA A 227 -34.86 -11.41 -10.75
CA ALA A 227 -33.64 -12.07 -10.33
C ALA A 227 -33.70 -13.55 -10.67
N VAL A 228 -32.78 -14.02 -11.52
CA VAL A 228 -32.65 -15.45 -11.88
C VAL A 228 -31.54 -16.12 -11.07
N SER A 229 -30.57 -15.32 -10.61
CA SER A 229 -29.52 -15.74 -9.67
C SER A 229 -29.10 -14.54 -8.81
N GLY A 230 -28.21 -14.76 -7.84
CA GLY A 230 -27.70 -13.67 -6.99
C GLY A 230 -27.01 -12.53 -7.76
N ASN A 231 -26.58 -12.75 -9.00
CA ASN A 231 -25.84 -11.77 -9.80
C ASN A 231 -26.45 -11.56 -11.21
N GLN A 232 -27.70 -11.97 -11.44
CA GLN A 232 -28.33 -11.86 -12.75
C GLN A 232 -29.79 -11.45 -12.66
N CYS A 233 -30.11 -10.35 -13.32
CA CYS A 233 -31.46 -9.93 -13.64
C CYS A 233 -31.76 -10.26 -15.10
N LYS A 234 -32.89 -10.92 -15.36
CA LYS A 234 -33.41 -11.12 -16.72
C LYS A 234 -34.71 -10.37 -16.88
N LEU A 235 -34.96 -9.89 -18.10
CA LEU A 235 -36.24 -9.26 -18.43
C LEU A 235 -37.36 -10.28 -18.20
N ASN A 236 -38.34 -9.89 -17.40
CA ASN A 236 -39.57 -10.63 -17.23
C ASN A 236 -40.59 -10.09 -18.21
N PHE A 237 -40.74 -10.79 -19.33
CA PHE A 237 -41.68 -10.42 -20.40
C PHE A 237 -43.12 -10.27 -19.88
N SER A 238 -43.53 -11.03 -18.87
CA SER A 238 -44.86 -10.94 -18.26
C SER A 238 -45.14 -9.62 -17.51
N LEU A 239 -44.11 -8.80 -17.27
CA LEU A 239 -44.24 -7.46 -16.70
C LEU A 239 -44.18 -6.34 -17.77
N VAL A 240 -43.74 -6.66 -18.99
CA VAL A 240 -43.65 -5.70 -20.08
C VAL A 240 -45.05 -5.40 -20.63
N ARG A 241 -45.40 -4.12 -20.71
CA ARG A 241 -46.65 -3.68 -21.34
C ARG A 241 -46.51 -3.62 -22.85
N CYS A 242 -47.55 -4.04 -23.55
CA CYS A 242 -47.61 -4.04 -25.02
C CYS A 242 -48.99 -3.57 -25.49
N ASN A 243 -49.03 -2.92 -26.66
CA ASN A 243 -50.24 -2.68 -27.44
C ASN A 243 -50.30 -3.61 -28.65
N VAL A 244 -49.14 -3.96 -29.22
CA VAL A 244 -49.01 -4.91 -30.33
C VAL A 244 -47.94 -5.96 -30.01
N THR A 245 -48.00 -7.13 -30.66
CA THR A 245 -47.02 -8.21 -30.47
C THR A 245 -45.58 -7.77 -30.78
N LEU A 246 -45.40 -6.83 -31.71
CA LEU A 246 -44.08 -6.29 -32.05
C LEU A 246 -43.39 -5.59 -30.87
N ASP A 247 -44.17 -5.05 -29.91
CA ASP A 247 -43.65 -4.38 -28.72
C ASP A 247 -42.90 -5.34 -27.78
N CYS A 248 -43.14 -6.65 -27.92
CA CYS A 248 -42.54 -7.69 -27.08
C CYS A 248 -41.11 -8.09 -27.50
N GLY A 249 -40.62 -7.55 -28.62
CA GLY A 249 -39.26 -7.78 -29.12
C GLY A 249 -39.05 -9.13 -29.81
N GLU A 250 -37.82 -9.36 -30.28
CA GLU A 250 -37.45 -10.49 -31.16
C GLU A 250 -37.19 -11.82 -30.46
N HIS A 251 -37.64 -12.04 -29.22
CA HIS A 251 -37.65 -13.39 -28.69
C HIS A 251 -38.82 -14.14 -29.35
N TRP A 252 -38.47 -14.98 -30.33
CA TRP A 252 -39.29 -15.61 -31.39
C TRP A 252 -40.60 -16.32 -31.02
N TYR A 253 -41.09 -16.19 -29.79
CA TYR A 253 -42.34 -16.81 -29.34
C TYR A 253 -43.10 -15.94 -28.34
N SER A 254 -42.89 -14.62 -28.32
CA SER A 254 -43.65 -13.72 -27.43
C SER A 254 -44.84 -13.06 -28.15
N THR A 255 -46.01 -13.02 -27.52
CA THR A 255 -47.24 -12.38 -28.03
C THR A 255 -47.82 -11.41 -27.01
N CYS A 256 -48.51 -10.38 -27.50
CA CYS A 256 -49.21 -9.46 -26.60
C CYS A 256 -50.54 -10.07 -26.15
N SER A 257 -50.68 -10.35 -24.86
CA SER A 257 -51.92 -10.85 -24.27
C SER A 257 -53.02 -9.79 -24.25
N VAL A 258 -54.27 -10.22 -24.09
CA VAL A 258 -55.44 -9.34 -23.88
C VAL A 258 -55.26 -8.36 -22.71
N ASN A 259 -54.47 -8.75 -21.71
CA ASN A 259 -54.14 -7.92 -20.56
C ASN A 259 -53.04 -6.89 -20.84
N LYS A 260 -52.70 -6.66 -22.12
CA LYS A 260 -51.65 -5.75 -22.59
C LYS A 260 -50.28 -6.06 -21.98
N ARG A 261 -49.96 -7.35 -21.87
CA ARG A 261 -48.69 -7.86 -21.34
C ARG A 261 -48.08 -8.91 -22.27
N CYS A 262 -46.76 -8.93 -22.41
CA CYS A 262 -46.07 -9.92 -23.24
C CYS A 262 -46.05 -11.30 -22.56
N ILE A 263 -46.48 -12.34 -23.27
CA ILE A 263 -46.48 -13.74 -22.81
C ILE A 263 -45.80 -14.64 -23.84
N CYS A 264 -45.25 -15.77 -23.41
CA CYS A 264 -44.71 -16.77 -24.33
C CYS A 264 -45.85 -17.59 -24.98
N HIS A 265 -45.63 -18.05 -26.21
CA HIS A 265 -46.53 -18.93 -26.94
C HIS A 265 -46.49 -20.33 -26.33
N GLU A 266 -47.64 -21.02 -26.24
CA GLU A 266 -47.85 -22.27 -25.48
C GLU A 266 -47.01 -23.50 -25.93
N ASN A 267 -46.05 -23.35 -26.85
CA ASN A 267 -45.17 -24.44 -27.32
C ASN A 267 -43.67 -24.11 -27.27
N SER A 268 -43.26 -23.08 -26.54
CA SER A 268 -41.84 -22.77 -26.32
C SER A 268 -41.42 -23.27 -24.93
N PHE A 269 -40.98 -24.53 -24.87
CA PHE A 269 -40.43 -25.11 -23.65
C PHE A 269 -39.13 -24.40 -23.26
N MET A 270 -39.03 -24.11 -21.97
CA MET A 270 -37.90 -23.48 -21.28
C MET A 270 -36.75 -24.45 -21.05
#